data_AF-A0A1B9LYI1-F1
#
_entry.id   AF-A0A1B9LYI1-F1
#
_cell.length_a   1.000
_cell.length_b   1.000
_cell.length_c   1.000
_cell.angle_alpha   90.00
_cell.angle_beta   90.00
_cell.angle_gamma   90.00
#
_symmetry.space_group_name_H-M   'P 1'
#
loop_
_entity.id
_entity.type
_entity.pdbx_description
1 polymer ?
#
loop_
_entity_poly.entity_id
_entity_poly.type
_entity_poly.pdbx_seq_one_letter_code
_entity_poly.pdbx_strand_id
1 'polypeptide(L)'
;MHKGFKVNKFNEYAVVDLGSNSFHMVIARIIDGAVQIIYKNKKNIHLATGLNTNNHLSELSIMRGVECLTLFAERLNGFPPEHVRVVATHTLRVAKNRYKFLMAAAKVFPFPIEIISGQEEARLIYLGTMTFEPTSSNDTKFVIDIGGGSTEIAIGRGNDLKPMIVASRPMGCITYAKQFFHENKINAISFEQAKLAAEQQIESLINIIKKQNITVAFGTSGTIKSIYRILLDIGVCDGIITKKRLDDLTSYVLEFNSFHDIDYPSLSIERKNVFVSGLAIFSGVFNAFGLNTLQFSPCALREGVLYELIGGPNFQDIRQNTAQTLSEHYNIDQRHATQVVKTAKYLFSQWQQQAPTSIPASLESILYWAALLHEVGLKINFSSVHKHSSYILQNSNLPGFNEEQQLLLSTLVRYHRKTINIDTLPYFSLFEYKHIIPLMQILRLSILINNQRNSEIDLHVFRLKLLKNKLTIVTLEINKEFVENNKLILLDLEQEQKYWEEIENWKLSVIVC
;
A
#
# COMPACT_ATOMS: atom_id res chain seq x y z
N MET A 1 12.07 42.50 28.40
CA MET A 1 11.34 42.08 27.18
C MET A 1 12.01 40.82 26.63
N HIS A 2 11.40 39.66 26.90
CA HIS A 2 11.90 38.38 26.42
C HIS A 2 11.83 38.35 24.89
N LYS A 3 12.99 38.29 24.23
CA LYS A 3 13.09 37.87 22.83
C LYS A 3 12.55 36.45 22.78
N GLY A 4 11.32 36.29 22.29
CA GLY A 4 10.73 34.99 22.01
C GLY A 4 11.68 34.22 21.10
N PHE A 5 12.16 33.08 21.59
CA PHE A 5 12.79 32.08 20.75
C PHE A 5 11.79 31.76 19.64
N LYS A 6 12.13 32.10 18.38
CA LYS A 6 11.49 31.43 17.24
C LYS A 6 11.83 29.95 17.42
N VAL A 7 10.88 29.18 17.91
CA VAL A 7 10.96 27.73 17.85
C VAL A 7 11.08 27.41 16.36
N ASN A 8 12.28 27.05 15.91
CA ASN A 8 12.42 26.34 14.65
C ASN A 8 11.49 25.14 14.78
N LYS A 9 10.36 25.14 14.08
CA LYS A 9 9.52 23.95 13.95
C LYS A 9 10.42 22.89 13.32
N PHE A 10 10.96 22.00 14.15
CA PHE A 10 11.65 20.83 13.65
C PHE A 10 10.60 20.01 12.90
N ASN A 11 10.81 19.79 11.60
CA ASN A 11 9.96 18.92 10.80
C ASN A 11 10.30 17.48 11.18
N GLU A 12 9.69 17.02 12.26
CA GLU A 12 9.72 15.64 12.70
C GLU A 12 8.67 14.84 11.94
N TYR A 13 9.05 13.65 11.51
CA TYR A 13 8.23 12.69 10.78
C TYR A 13 8.22 11.37 11.55
N ALA A 14 7.10 10.69 11.53
CA ALA A 14 6.95 9.39 12.17
C ALA A 14 6.40 8.35 11.20
N VAL A 15 6.96 7.14 11.29
CA VAL A 15 6.45 5.96 10.62
C VAL A 15 6.10 4.91 11.65
N VAL A 16 4.90 4.37 11.54
CA VAL A 16 4.44 3.23 12.32
C VAL A 16 4.16 2.06 11.39
N ASP A 17 4.70 0.89 11.71
CA ASP A 17 4.54 -0.34 10.94
C ASP A 17 3.87 -1.39 11.83
N LEU A 18 2.66 -1.81 11.44
CA LEU A 18 1.82 -2.78 12.13
C LEU A 18 2.02 -4.18 11.50
N GLY A 19 3.14 -4.80 11.86
CA GLY A 19 3.53 -6.11 11.36
C GLY A 19 2.85 -7.30 12.07
N SER A 20 3.05 -8.49 11.52
CA SER A 20 2.51 -9.75 12.05
C SER A 20 2.99 -10.13 13.46
N ASN A 21 4.27 -9.87 13.74
CA ASN A 21 4.89 -10.22 15.02
C ASN A 21 4.99 -9.03 15.98
N SER A 22 5.33 -7.87 15.43
CA SER A 22 5.74 -6.71 16.20
C SER A 22 5.21 -5.44 15.54
N PHE A 23 4.84 -4.47 16.36
CA PHE A 23 4.61 -3.10 15.91
C PHE A 23 5.89 -2.31 16.11
N HIS A 24 6.19 -1.44 15.15
CA HIS A 24 7.40 -0.66 15.12
C HIS A 24 7.07 0.81 14.93
N MET A 25 7.84 1.68 15.58
CA MET A 25 7.76 3.13 15.37
C MET A 25 9.17 3.67 15.14
N VAL A 26 9.30 4.56 14.17
CA VAL A 26 10.50 5.35 13.93
C VAL A 26 10.08 6.82 13.87
N ILE A 27 10.76 7.68 14.62
CA ILE A 27 10.65 9.13 14.50
C ILE A 27 11.98 9.67 14.02
N ALA A 28 11.94 10.51 13.00
CA ALA A 28 13.10 11.14 12.41
C ALA A 28 12.85 12.63 12.21
N ARG A 29 13.94 13.40 12.10
CA ARG A 29 13.91 14.79 11.63
C ARG A 29 14.86 14.96 10.46
N ILE A 30 14.63 16.01 9.70
CA ILE A 30 15.52 16.41 8.61
C ILE A 30 16.40 17.55 9.11
N ILE A 31 17.72 17.39 9.01
CA ILE A 31 18.71 18.44 9.25
C ILE A 31 19.60 18.52 8.03
N ASP A 32 19.65 19.69 7.39
CA ASP A 32 20.50 19.96 6.22
C ASP A 32 20.34 18.91 5.09
N GLY A 33 19.10 18.43 4.89
CA GLY A 33 18.76 17.40 3.91
C GLY A 33 19.06 15.96 4.33
N ALA A 34 19.72 15.75 5.48
CA ALA A 34 19.98 14.43 6.04
C ALA A 34 18.87 13.99 7.01
N VAL A 35 18.48 12.72 6.92
CA VAL A 35 17.53 12.09 7.83
C VAL A 35 18.26 11.68 9.11
N GLN A 36 17.87 12.26 10.24
CA GLN A 36 18.36 11.86 11.56
C GLN A 36 17.25 11.14 12.32
N ILE A 37 17.48 9.88 12.68
CA ILE A 37 16.57 9.13 13.55
C ILE A 37 16.68 9.66 14.98
N ILE A 38 15.56 10.09 15.55
CA ILE A 38 15.46 10.58 16.93
C ILE A 38 15.02 9.45 17.88
N TYR A 39 14.14 8.58 17.39
CA TYR A 39 13.53 7.55 18.22
C TYR A 39 13.23 6.30 17.41
N LYS A 40 13.48 5.13 18.00
CA LYS A 40 13.02 3.84 17.51
C LYS A 40 12.32 3.09 18.65
N ASN A 41 11.16 2.51 18.37
CA ASN A 41 10.48 1.60 19.28
C ASN A 41 10.05 0.33 18.55
N LYS A 42 10.06 -0.77 19.29
CA LYS A 42 9.53 -2.05 18.86
C LYS A 42 8.76 -2.65 20.03
N LYS A 43 7.53 -3.11 19.76
CA LYS A 43 6.72 -3.90 20.70
C LYS A 43 6.30 -5.19 20.05
N ASN A 44 6.46 -6.31 20.74
CA ASN A 44 5.99 -7.61 20.27
C ASN A 44 4.51 -7.76 20.58
N ILE A 45 3.69 -7.82 19.54
CA ILE A 45 2.23 -7.88 19.64
C ILE A 45 1.72 -9.28 19.32
N HIS A 46 2.47 -10.03 18.51
CA HIS A 46 2.11 -11.36 18.01
C HIS A 46 0.70 -11.37 17.41
N LEU A 47 0.36 -10.34 16.64
CA LEU A 47 -0.98 -10.17 16.07
C LEU A 47 -1.39 -11.38 15.21
N ALA A 48 -0.45 -11.94 14.45
CA ALA A 48 -0.67 -13.11 13.60
C ALA A 48 -1.07 -14.38 14.37
N THR A 49 -0.63 -14.54 15.63
CA THR A 49 -1.01 -15.72 16.42
C THR A 49 -2.48 -15.71 16.80
N GLY A 50 -3.13 -14.53 16.73
CA GLY A 50 -4.55 -14.36 16.92
C GLY A 50 -5.42 -14.78 15.73
N LEU A 51 -4.83 -15.07 14.57
CA LEU A 51 -5.57 -15.54 13.40
C LEU A 51 -5.94 -17.02 13.54
N ASN A 52 -7.24 -17.30 13.51
CA ASN A 52 -7.75 -18.65 13.40
C ASN A 52 -7.73 -19.17 11.95
N THR A 53 -8.14 -20.42 11.75
CA THR A 53 -8.21 -21.07 10.42
C THR A 53 -9.16 -20.36 9.44
N ASN A 54 -10.11 -19.58 9.94
CA ASN A 54 -11.05 -18.78 9.15
C ASN A 54 -10.54 -17.34 8.91
N ASN A 55 -9.26 -17.05 9.22
CA ASN A 55 -8.66 -15.72 9.16
C ASN A 55 -9.41 -14.64 9.97
N HIS A 56 -9.93 -15.01 11.13
CA HIS A 56 -10.47 -14.06 12.10
C HIS A 56 -9.47 -13.82 13.22
N LEU A 57 -9.22 -12.56 13.55
CA LEU A 57 -8.45 -12.13 14.72
C LEU A 57 -9.24 -12.37 16.00
N SER A 58 -8.59 -12.95 17.00
CA SER A 58 -9.11 -13.06 18.37
C SER A 58 -9.22 -11.70 19.06
N GLU A 59 -10.18 -11.56 19.96
CA GLU A 59 -10.40 -10.32 20.74
C GLU A 59 -9.16 -9.94 21.57
N LEU A 60 -8.49 -10.92 22.19
CA LEU A 60 -7.23 -10.73 22.91
C LEU A 60 -6.13 -10.12 22.03
N SER A 61 -6.05 -10.52 20.75
CA SER A 61 -5.03 -9.97 19.84
C SER A 61 -5.39 -8.56 19.38
N ILE A 62 -6.69 -8.28 19.20
CA ILE A 62 -7.17 -6.93 18.93
C ILE A 62 -6.83 -6.01 20.11
N MET A 63 -7.17 -6.40 21.34
CA MET A 63 -6.89 -5.64 22.56
C MET A 63 -5.39 -5.32 22.70
N ARG A 64 -4.51 -6.32 22.60
CA ARG A 64 -3.05 -6.11 22.70
C ARG A 64 -2.52 -5.11 21.66
N GLY A 65 -3.01 -5.20 20.41
CA GLY A 65 -2.63 -4.26 19.37
C GLY A 65 -3.13 -2.84 19.63
N VAL A 66 -4.38 -2.69 20.09
CA VAL A 66 -4.98 -1.41 20.44
C VAL A 66 -4.27 -0.76 21.65
N GLU A 67 -3.95 -1.52 22.69
CA GLU A 67 -3.17 -1.05 23.84
C GLU A 67 -1.79 -0.52 23.42
N CYS A 68 -1.12 -1.20 22.48
CA CYS A 68 0.13 -0.69 21.92
C CYS A 68 -0.06 0.62 21.14
N LEU A 69 -1.17 0.74 20.40
CA LEU A 69 -1.49 1.97 19.67
C LEU A 69 -1.79 3.13 20.61
N THR A 70 -2.39 2.90 21.79
CA THR A 70 -2.54 3.92 22.83
C THR A 70 -1.18 4.49 23.25
N LEU A 71 -0.20 3.62 23.54
CA LEU A 71 1.16 4.05 23.88
C LEU A 71 1.86 4.80 22.73
N PHE A 72 1.55 4.41 21.49
CA PHE A 72 2.07 5.10 20.31
C PHE A 72 1.42 6.47 20.11
N ALA A 73 0.11 6.63 20.41
CA ALA A 73 -0.58 7.91 20.38
C ALA A 73 0.04 8.91 21.37
N GLU A 74 0.35 8.46 22.59
CA GLU A 74 1.03 9.29 23.59
C GLU A 74 2.37 9.82 23.07
N ARG A 75 3.15 8.96 22.42
CA ARG A 75 4.46 9.32 21.85
C ARG A 75 4.35 10.28 20.66
N LEU A 76 3.30 10.15 19.87
CA LEU A 76 3.05 10.96 18.67
C LEU A 76 2.15 12.18 18.95
N ASN A 77 1.88 12.48 20.22
CA ASN A 77 1.09 13.64 20.60
C ASN A 77 1.72 14.94 20.08
N GLY A 78 0.93 15.75 19.39
CA GLY A 78 1.39 17.00 18.78
C GLY A 78 1.98 16.87 17.37
N PHE A 79 2.13 15.66 16.83
CA PHE A 79 2.51 15.49 15.42
C PHE A 79 1.36 15.89 14.48
N PRO A 80 1.64 16.65 13.41
CA PRO A 80 0.63 16.90 12.40
C PRO A 80 0.35 15.61 11.60
N PRO A 81 -0.92 15.31 11.23
CA PRO A 81 -1.28 14.08 10.54
C PRO A 81 -0.49 13.82 9.26
N GLU A 82 -0.15 14.86 8.50
CA GLU A 82 0.64 14.78 7.27
C GLU A 82 2.11 14.32 7.50
N HIS A 83 2.60 14.36 8.74
CA HIS A 83 3.94 13.90 9.09
C HIS A 83 3.97 12.51 9.72
N VAL A 84 2.81 11.84 9.83
CA VAL A 84 2.73 10.50 10.40
C VAL A 84 2.12 9.55 9.38
N ARG A 85 2.86 8.50 9.04
CA ARG A 85 2.35 7.43 8.19
C ARG A 85 2.32 6.12 8.94
N VAL A 86 1.15 5.48 8.97
CA VAL A 86 0.95 4.21 9.66
C VAL A 86 0.55 3.16 8.63
N VAL A 87 1.41 2.16 8.44
CA VAL A 87 1.18 1.07 7.50
C VAL A 87 0.88 -0.23 8.24
N ALA A 88 -0.02 -1.03 7.67
CA ALA A 88 -0.39 -2.34 8.16
C ALA A 88 -0.18 -3.40 7.08
N THR A 89 0.43 -4.52 7.45
CA THR A 89 0.89 -5.51 6.48
C THR A 89 0.09 -6.82 6.56
N HIS A 90 0.73 -7.96 6.32
CA HIS A 90 0.12 -9.28 6.11
C HIS A 90 -1.07 -9.60 7.03
N THR A 91 -0.92 -9.43 8.35
CA THR A 91 -1.95 -9.89 9.31
C THR A 91 -3.27 -9.14 9.16
N LEU A 92 -3.22 -7.81 9.01
CA LEU A 92 -4.44 -7.02 8.79
C LEU A 92 -4.93 -7.14 7.34
N ARG A 93 -4.04 -7.42 6.38
CA ARG A 93 -4.40 -7.73 4.99
C ARG A 93 -5.26 -9.00 4.87
N VAL A 94 -4.95 -10.06 5.63
CA VAL A 94 -5.70 -11.34 5.54
C VAL A 94 -6.89 -11.44 6.50
N ALA A 95 -6.94 -10.63 7.56
CA ALA A 95 -7.98 -10.71 8.59
C ALA A 95 -9.36 -10.31 8.05
N LYS A 96 -10.30 -11.26 7.99
CA LYS A 96 -11.69 -11.01 7.54
C LYS A 96 -12.45 -10.03 8.44
N ASN A 97 -12.11 -10.00 9.73
CA ASN A 97 -12.68 -9.10 10.72
C ASN A 97 -11.77 -7.88 11.05
N ARG A 98 -10.86 -7.49 10.15
CA ARG A 98 -9.97 -6.33 10.33
C ARG A 98 -10.69 -5.05 10.72
N TYR A 99 -11.92 -4.83 10.24
CA TYR A 99 -12.73 -3.65 10.57
C TYR A 99 -12.94 -3.51 12.09
N LYS A 100 -13.06 -4.61 12.84
CA LYS A 100 -13.16 -4.57 14.31
C LYS A 100 -11.90 -3.98 14.94
N PHE A 101 -10.72 -4.36 14.43
CA PHE A 101 -9.45 -3.80 14.88
C PHE A 101 -9.34 -2.32 14.53
N LEU A 102 -9.64 -1.94 13.28
CA LEU A 102 -9.54 -0.55 12.81
C LEU A 102 -10.49 0.38 13.57
N MET A 103 -11.73 -0.06 13.83
CA MET A 103 -12.70 0.71 14.62
C MET A 103 -12.27 0.87 16.08
N ALA A 104 -11.64 -0.14 16.68
CA ALA A 104 -11.13 -0.04 18.04
C ALA A 104 -9.89 0.86 18.10
N ALA A 105 -8.98 0.73 17.13
CA ALA A 105 -7.78 1.55 17.01
C ALA A 105 -8.10 3.04 16.82
N ALA A 106 -9.08 3.37 15.97
CA ALA A 106 -9.50 4.76 15.70
C ALA A 106 -9.99 5.52 16.95
N LYS A 107 -10.38 4.81 18.03
CA LYS A 107 -10.79 5.43 19.30
C LYS A 107 -9.61 5.91 20.14
N VAL A 108 -8.42 5.33 19.95
CA VAL A 108 -7.24 5.59 20.80
C VAL A 108 -6.07 6.16 20.03
N PHE A 109 -6.08 6.04 18.70
CA PHE A 109 -4.97 6.40 17.84
C PHE A 109 -5.46 7.34 16.73
N PRO A 110 -5.01 8.62 16.71
CA PRO A 110 -5.60 9.65 15.85
C PRO A 110 -5.10 9.61 14.41
N PHE A 111 -4.15 8.72 14.08
CA PHE A 111 -3.58 8.63 12.74
C PHE A 111 -4.20 7.46 11.95
N PRO A 112 -4.50 7.67 10.66
CA PRO A 112 -5.10 6.63 9.82
C PRO A 112 -4.16 5.44 9.64
N ILE A 113 -4.70 4.21 9.73
CA ILE A 113 -3.96 2.97 9.49
C ILE A 113 -4.17 2.54 8.04
N GLU A 114 -3.11 2.61 7.23
CA GLU A 114 -3.13 2.24 5.82
C GLU A 114 -2.74 0.77 5.65
N ILE A 115 -3.67 -0.09 5.23
CA ILE A 115 -3.34 -1.47 4.85
C ILE A 115 -2.72 -1.45 3.45
N ILE A 116 -1.51 -2.00 3.31
CA ILE A 116 -0.79 -2.05 2.04
C ILE A 116 -0.77 -3.47 1.46
N SER A 117 -0.78 -3.55 0.12
CA SER A 117 -0.63 -4.82 -0.60
C SER A 117 0.76 -5.41 -0.35
N GLY A 118 0.92 -6.71 -0.56
CA GLY A 118 2.24 -7.34 -0.44
C GLY A 118 3.24 -6.81 -1.47
N GLN A 119 2.78 -6.44 -2.67
CA GLN A 119 3.64 -5.84 -3.69
C GLN A 119 4.11 -4.44 -3.30
N GLU A 120 3.24 -3.63 -2.68
CA GLU A 120 3.61 -2.31 -2.18
C GLU A 120 4.57 -2.42 -0.99
N GLU A 121 4.35 -3.38 -0.10
CA GLU A 121 5.28 -3.74 0.98
C GLU A 121 6.67 -4.09 0.41
N ALA A 122 6.75 -4.98 -0.59
CA ALA A 122 8.00 -5.33 -1.27
C ALA A 122 8.70 -4.13 -1.93
N ARG A 123 7.92 -3.24 -2.56
CA ARG A 123 8.44 -2.02 -3.20
C ARG A 123 9.04 -1.06 -2.17
N LEU A 124 8.35 -0.85 -1.05
CA LEU A 124 8.82 0.02 0.02
C LEU A 124 10.05 -0.56 0.74
N ILE A 125 10.09 -1.89 0.94
CA ILE A 125 11.30 -2.57 1.46
C ILE A 125 12.48 -2.37 0.50
N TYR A 126 12.27 -2.54 -0.80
CA TYR A 126 13.31 -2.26 -1.80
C TYR A 126 13.80 -0.81 -1.72
N LEU A 127 12.87 0.15 -1.69
CA LEU A 127 13.20 1.58 -1.55
C LEU A 127 14.01 1.86 -0.28
N GLY A 128 13.59 1.31 0.86
CA GLY A 128 14.30 1.44 2.14
C GLY A 128 15.69 0.81 2.11
N THR A 129 15.88 -0.27 1.38
CA THR A 129 17.19 -0.92 1.23
C THR A 129 18.09 -0.08 0.32
N MET A 130 17.58 0.35 -0.84
CA MET A 130 18.36 1.05 -1.86
C MET A 130 18.77 2.48 -1.47
N THR A 131 18.13 3.06 -0.47
CA THR A 131 18.44 4.41 0.03
C THR A 131 19.67 4.44 0.94
N PHE A 132 20.12 3.29 1.45
CA PHE A 132 21.23 3.21 2.40
C PHE A 132 22.33 2.24 1.99
N GLU A 133 22.00 1.17 1.25
CA GLU A 133 23.00 0.19 0.85
C GLU A 133 23.85 0.66 -0.34
N PRO A 134 25.19 0.55 -0.28
CA PRO A 134 26.06 0.93 -1.37
C PRO A 134 25.88 -0.03 -2.55
N THR A 135 25.52 0.50 -3.71
CA THR A 135 25.33 -0.27 -4.95
C THR A 135 25.96 0.45 -6.13
N SER A 136 26.34 -0.30 -7.16
CA SER A 136 26.91 0.21 -8.40
C SER A 136 25.83 0.39 -9.47
N SER A 137 26.06 1.31 -10.41
CA SER A 137 25.17 1.54 -11.56
C SER A 137 25.04 0.33 -12.49
N ASN A 138 25.90 -0.68 -12.36
CA ASN A 138 25.86 -1.90 -13.14
C ASN A 138 25.21 -3.08 -12.39
N ASP A 139 24.77 -2.88 -11.15
CA ASP A 139 24.25 -3.96 -10.34
C ASP A 139 22.83 -4.37 -10.75
N THR A 140 22.60 -5.68 -10.79
CA THR A 140 21.26 -6.25 -10.66
C THR A 140 21.09 -6.68 -9.20
N LYS A 141 20.17 -5.99 -8.52
CA LYS A 141 20.04 -6.07 -7.08
C LYS A 141 18.84 -6.91 -6.72
N PHE A 142 19.02 -7.87 -5.84
CA PHE A 142 17.95 -8.66 -5.25
C PHE A 142 17.74 -8.25 -3.80
N VAL A 143 16.50 -8.08 -3.38
CA VAL A 143 16.12 -7.82 -1.99
C VAL A 143 15.11 -8.85 -1.55
N ILE A 144 15.33 -9.45 -0.39
CA ILE A 144 14.38 -10.35 0.27
C ILE A 144 14.11 -9.93 1.72
N ASP A 145 12.84 -9.97 2.11
CA ASP A 145 12.41 -9.79 3.50
C ASP A 145 11.58 -11.00 3.90
N ILE A 146 11.97 -11.67 4.99
CA ILE A 146 11.19 -12.77 5.57
C ILE A 146 10.53 -12.24 6.84
N GLY A 147 9.25 -11.90 6.70
CA GLY A 147 8.38 -11.45 7.77
C GLY A 147 7.75 -12.61 8.56
N GLY A 148 6.81 -12.23 9.43
CA GLY A 148 6.08 -13.20 10.25
C GLY A 148 5.04 -14.00 9.48
N GLY A 149 4.34 -13.37 8.52
CA GLY A 149 3.28 -14.01 7.74
C GLY A 149 3.49 -14.00 6.22
N SER A 150 4.36 -13.14 5.71
CA SER A 150 4.74 -13.10 4.29
C SER A 150 6.24 -12.97 4.11
N THR A 151 6.67 -13.22 2.87
CA THR A 151 8.02 -13.00 2.38
C THR A 151 7.95 -12.14 1.12
N GLU A 152 8.67 -11.04 1.12
CA GLU A 152 8.73 -10.06 0.04
C GLU A 152 10.04 -10.25 -0.74
N ILE A 153 9.93 -10.14 -2.07
CA ILE A 153 11.04 -10.27 -3.01
C ILE A 153 10.96 -9.09 -3.97
N ALA A 154 12.09 -8.40 -4.18
CA ALA A 154 12.19 -7.32 -5.15
C ALA A 154 13.51 -7.38 -5.92
N ILE A 155 13.47 -7.02 -7.20
CA ILE A 155 14.65 -6.90 -8.06
C ILE A 155 14.63 -5.56 -8.77
N GLY A 156 15.76 -4.86 -8.80
CA GLY A 156 15.95 -3.66 -9.62
C GLY A 156 17.37 -3.57 -10.16
N ARG A 157 17.65 -2.53 -10.95
CA ARG A 157 18.91 -2.37 -11.68
C ARG A 157 19.55 -1.01 -11.42
N GLY A 158 20.87 -0.98 -11.52
CA GLY A 158 21.67 0.24 -11.55
C GLY A 158 21.46 1.16 -10.36
N ASN A 159 21.05 2.40 -10.55
CA ASN A 159 20.76 3.33 -9.45
C ASN A 159 19.25 3.54 -9.23
N ASP A 160 18.42 2.71 -9.86
CA ASP A 160 16.96 2.88 -9.75
C ASP A 160 16.49 2.53 -8.35
N LEU A 161 15.75 3.46 -7.75
CA LEU A 161 15.03 3.26 -6.49
C LEU A 161 13.69 2.53 -6.70
N LYS A 162 13.28 2.33 -7.95
CA LYS A 162 12.08 1.58 -8.33
C LYS A 162 12.47 0.16 -8.74
N PRO A 163 11.89 -0.87 -8.13
CA PRO A 163 12.13 -2.24 -8.55
C PRO A 163 11.44 -2.53 -9.90
N MET A 164 12.08 -3.37 -10.70
CA MET A 164 11.56 -3.93 -11.95
C MET A 164 10.65 -5.14 -11.69
N ILE A 165 10.97 -5.94 -10.68
CA ILE A 165 10.19 -7.13 -10.28
C ILE A 165 9.86 -6.99 -8.80
N VAL A 166 8.60 -7.22 -8.45
CA VAL A 166 8.14 -7.30 -7.07
C VAL A 166 7.23 -8.50 -6.89
N ALA A 167 7.38 -9.18 -5.76
CA ALA A 167 6.53 -10.27 -5.35
C ALA A 167 6.40 -10.31 -3.83
N SER A 168 5.25 -10.76 -3.37
CA SER A 168 5.03 -11.16 -1.97
C SER A 168 4.37 -12.52 -1.97
N ARG A 169 4.79 -13.39 -1.05
CA ARG A 169 4.25 -14.75 -0.89
C ARG A 169 3.79 -14.99 0.54
N PRO A 170 2.68 -15.73 0.74
CA PRO A 170 2.12 -16.00 2.07
C PRO A 170 2.92 -17.08 2.82
N MET A 171 4.22 -16.85 2.97
CA MET A 171 5.14 -17.70 3.71
C MET A 171 5.94 -16.83 4.68
N GLY A 172 5.82 -17.08 5.97
CA GLY A 172 6.51 -16.31 7.00
C GLY A 172 6.88 -17.19 8.17
N CYS A 173 7.81 -16.73 8.99
CA CYS A 173 8.37 -17.57 10.04
C CYS A 173 7.34 -18.00 11.11
N ILE A 174 6.32 -17.18 11.40
CA ILE A 174 5.24 -17.54 12.35
C ILE A 174 4.27 -18.52 11.71
N THR A 175 3.85 -18.27 10.47
CA THR A 175 2.89 -19.15 9.78
C THR A 175 3.49 -20.53 9.54
N TYR A 176 4.77 -20.60 9.15
CA TYR A 176 5.47 -21.87 8.92
C TYR A 176 5.82 -22.60 10.22
N ALA A 177 6.13 -21.88 11.31
CA ALA A 177 6.29 -22.52 12.62
C ALA A 177 5.02 -23.29 13.01
N LYS A 178 3.85 -22.63 12.91
CA LYS A 178 2.55 -23.25 13.22
C LYS A 178 2.20 -24.40 12.27
N GLN A 179 2.55 -24.28 10.99
CA GLN A 179 2.16 -25.24 9.95
C GLN A 179 3.03 -26.51 9.94
N PHE A 180 4.35 -26.40 10.16
CA PHE A 180 5.29 -27.50 9.94
C PHE A 180 6.00 -27.99 11.22
N PHE A 181 6.04 -27.18 12.28
CA PHE A 181 6.81 -27.45 13.50
C PHE A 181 5.90 -27.49 14.74
N HIS A 182 5.13 -28.57 14.87
CA HIS A 182 4.25 -28.78 16.03
C HIS A 182 5.06 -28.80 17.34
N GLU A 183 4.55 -28.09 18.35
CA GLU A 183 5.18 -27.98 19.68
C GLU A 183 6.64 -27.49 19.64
N ASN A 184 7.03 -26.76 18.59
CA ASN A 184 8.40 -26.28 18.39
C ASN A 184 9.46 -27.40 18.36
N LYS A 185 9.07 -28.61 17.94
CA LYS A 185 9.98 -29.74 17.75
C LYS A 185 10.73 -29.59 16.43
N ILE A 186 12.03 -29.87 16.47
CA ILE A 186 12.92 -29.88 15.31
C ILE A 186 13.06 -31.33 14.85
N ASN A 187 12.83 -31.57 13.57
CA ASN A 187 13.19 -32.81 12.91
C ASN A 187 13.45 -32.53 11.43
N ALA A 188 14.31 -33.34 10.81
CA ALA A 188 14.74 -33.14 9.41
C ALA A 188 13.57 -33.20 8.41
N ILE A 189 12.56 -34.03 8.67
CA ILE A 189 11.40 -34.19 7.78
C ILE A 189 10.57 -32.90 7.77
N SER A 190 10.19 -32.36 8.92
CA SER A 190 9.48 -31.09 9.06
C SER A 190 10.26 -29.93 8.44
N PHE A 191 11.59 -29.91 8.63
CA PHE A 191 12.43 -28.87 8.04
C PHE A 191 12.43 -28.92 6.52
N GLU A 192 12.67 -30.09 5.92
CA GLU A 192 12.63 -30.25 4.46
C GLU A 192 11.23 -30.01 3.90
N GLN A 193 10.14 -30.39 4.60
CA GLN A 193 8.78 -30.06 4.20
C GLN A 193 8.53 -28.54 4.17
N ALA A 194 8.97 -27.82 5.21
CA ALA A 194 8.85 -26.36 5.26
C ALA A 194 9.67 -25.68 4.16
N LYS A 195 10.88 -26.18 3.90
CA LYS A 195 11.75 -25.70 2.82
C LYS A 195 11.13 -25.94 1.44
N LEU A 196 10.67 -27.16 1.14
CA LEU A 196 9.99 -27.48 -0.13
C LEU A 196 8.71 -26.66 -0.32
N ALA A 197 7.95 -26.43 0.75
CA ALA A 197 6.78 -25.56 0.70
C ALA A 197 7.16 -24.12 0.32
N ALA A 198 8.26 -23.59 0.86
CA ALA A 198 8.77 -22.26 0.48
C ALA A 198 9.18 -22.23 -0.99
N GLU A 199 9.89 -23.26 -1.48
CA GLU A 199 10.28 -23.38 -2.89
C GLU A 199 9.05 -23.41 -3.81
N GLN A 200 8.01 -24.16 -3.44
CA GLN A 200 6.76 -24.22 -4.19
C GLN A 200 6.07 -22.85 -4.29
N GLN A 201 6.11 -22.01 -3.24
CA GLN A 201 5.53 -20.67 -3.29
C GLN A 201 6.20 -19.74 -4.32
N ILE A 202 7.48 -19.97 -4.61
CA ILE A 202 8.27 -19.13 -5.51
C ILE A 202 8.54 -19.78 -6.87
N GLU A 203 8.03 -20.98 -7.13
CA GLU A 203 8.29 -21.78 -8.33
C GLU A 203 8.12 -20.97 -9.62
N SER A 204 7.01 -20.23 -9.72
CA SER A 204 6.69 -19.37 -10.87
C SER A 204 7.67 -18.22 -11.12
N LEU A 205 8.48 -17.86 -10.11
CA LEU A 205 9.46 -16.78 -10.18
C LEU A 205 10.88 -17.28 -10.45
N ILE A 206 11.19 -18.56 -10.19
CA ILE A 206 12.57 -19.08 -10.23
C ILE A 206 13.26 -18.76 -11.56
N ASN A 207 12.63 -19.11 -12.68
CA ASN A 207 13.21 -18.89 -14.00
C ASN A 207 13.26 -17.41 -14.39
N ILE A 208 12.29 -16.61 -13.93
CA ILE A 208 12.24 -15.17 -14.20
C ILE A 208 13.41 -14.48 -13.49
N ILE A 209 13.67 -14.86 -12.24
CA ILE A 209 14.69 -14.27 -11.38
C ILE A 209 16.09 -14.72 -11.80
N LYS A 210 16.29 -16.01 -12.08
CA LYS A 210 17.61 -16.52 -12.56
C LYS A 210 18.08 -15.83 -13.83
N LYS A 211 17.16 -15.46 -14.74
CA LYS A 211 17.49 -14.72 -15.98
C LYS A 211 17.96 -13.29 -15.75
N GLN A 212 17.80 -12.73 -14.55
CA GLN A 212 18.21 -11.35 -14.29
C GLN A 212 19.71 -11.19 -14.01
N ASN A 213 20.45 -12.28 -13.79
CA ASN A 213 21.86 -12.26 -13.39
C ASN A 213 22.11 -11.36 -12.17
N ILE A 214 21.57 -11.77 -11.02
CA ILE A 214 21.73 -11.03 -9.75
C ILE A 214 23.22 -10.89 -9.44
N THR A 215 23.70 -9.66 -9.29
CA THR A 215 25.09 -9.35 -8.94
C THR A 215 25.26 -9.11 -7.43
N VAL A 216 24.23 -8.55 -6.80
CA VAL A 216 24.21 -8.27 -5.36
C VAL A 216 22.85 -8.64 -4.77
N ALA A 217 22.87 -9.29 -3.61
CA ALA A 217 21.66 -9.68 -2.89
C ALA A 217 21.70 -9.15 -1.46
N PHE A 218 20.60 -8.54 -1.05
CA PHE A 218 20.37 -8.05 0.30
C PHE A 218 19.20 -8.80 0.92
N GLY A 219 19.31 -9.05 2.22
CA GLY A 219 18.22 -9.59 3.00
C GLY A 219 18.01 -8.79 4.27
N THR A 220 16.75 -8.59 4.64
CA THR A 220 16.39 -7.76 5.78
C THR A 220 15.46 -8.51 6.75
N SER A 221 14.96 -7.79 7.75
CA SER A 221 14.05 -8.29 8.78
C SER A 221 14.63 -9.37 9.69
N GLY A 222 13.75 -9.96 10.50
CA GLY A 222 14.12 -10.69 11.70
C GLY A 222 14.91 -11.98 11.48
N THR A 223 14.50 -12.78 10.50
CA THR A 223 15.11 -14.08 10.20
C THR A 223 16.55 -13.89 9.73
N ILE A 224 16.75 -13.08 8.69
CA ILE A 224 18.06 -12.85 8.07
C ILE A 224 19.00 -12.14 9.05
N LYS A 225 18.49 -11.19 9.85
CA LYS A 225 19.25 -10.58 10.94
C LYS A 225 19.76 -11.61 11.96
N SER A 226 18.96 -12.63 12.26
CA SER A 226 19.33 -13.66 13.24
C SER A 226 20.40 -14.58 12.67
N ILE A 227 20.27 -14.97 11.39
CA ILE A 227 21.31 -15.74 10.67
C ILE A 227 22.62 -14.95 10.64
N TYR A 228 22.58 -13.68 10.21
CA TYR A 228 23.74 -12.79 10.19
C TYR A 228 24.43 -12.72 11.55
N ARG A 229 23.68 -12.51 12.64
CA ARG A 229 24.26 -12.41 13.99
C ARG A 229 24.83 -13.73 14.50
N ILE A 230 24.18 -14.86 14.22
CA ILE A 230 24.71 -16.18 14.56
C ILE A 230 26.03 -16.43 13.83
N LEU A 231 26.13 -16.05 12.54
CA LEU A 231 27.38 -16.11 11.81
C LEU A 231 28.50 -15.29 12.48
N LEU A 232 28.18 -14.09 12.98
CA LEU A 232 29.15 -13.31 13.76
C LEU A 232 29.54 -14.01 15.07
N ASP A 233 28.57 -14.58 15.80
CA ASP A 233 28.82 -15.29 17.07
C ASP A 233 29.79 -16.48 16.88
N ILE A 234 29.73 -17.15 15.72
CA ILE A 234 30.64 -18.28 15.38
C ILE A 234 31.93 -17.84 14.67
N GLY A 235 32.24 -16.54 14.65
CA GLY A 235 33.52 -16.00 14.18
C GLY A 235 33.59 -15.64 12.69
N VAL A 236 32.45 -15.55 11.98
CA VAL A 236 32.42 -15.10 10.59
C VAL A 236 32.41 -13.56 10.53
N CYS A 237 33.58 -12.94 10.48
CA CYS A 237 33.73 -11.48 10.62
C CYS A 237 33.01 -10.64 9.54
N ASP A 238 32.85 -11.15 8.31
CA ASP A 238 32.20 -10.43 7.22
C ASP A 238 30.65 -10.47 7.31
N GLY A 239 30.10 -11.42 8.08
CA GLY A 239 28.67 -11.69 8.20
C GLY A 239 27.93 -12.02 6.87
N ILE A 240 28.65 -12.22 5.77
CA ILE A 240 28.05 -12.54 4.47
C ILE A 240 27.45 -13.94 4.53
N ILE A 241 26.20 -14.10 4.10
CA ILE A 241 25.56 -15.40 4.05
C ILE A 241 25.89 -16.05 2.70
N THR A 242 26.63 -17.16 2.73
CA THR A 242 26.94 -17.96 1.54
C THR A 242 26.19 -19.27 1.60
N LYS A 243 26.07 -19.97 0.45
CA LYS A 243 25.45 -21.30 0.41
C LYS A 243 26.03 -22.25 1.46
N LYS A 244 27.36 -22.37 1.49
CA LYS A 244 28.07 -23.23 2.46
C LYS A 244 27.73 -22.84 3.91
N ARG A 245 27.82 -21.55 4.27
CA ARG A 245 27.53 -21.09 5.64
C ARG A 245 26.07 -21.35 6.04
N LEU A 246 25.14 -21.23 5.10
CA LEU A 246 23.73 -21.51 5.32
C LEU A 246 23.45 -23.01 5.50
N ASP A 247 24.09 -23.86 4.69
CA ASP A 247 24.00 -25.31 4.79
C ASP A 247 24.61 -25.79 6.11
N ASP A 248 25.80 -25.30 6.49
CA ASP A 248 26.47 -25.62 7.77
C ASP A 248 25.59 -25.24 8.97
N LEU A 249 25.01 -24.04 8.97
CA LEU A 249 24.08 -23.59 10.00
C LEU A 249 22.80 -24.45 10.06
N THR A 250 22.28 -24.85 8.89
CA THR A 250 21.10 -25.72 8.80
C THR A 250 21.40 -27.08 9.41
N SER A 251 22.54 -27.70 9.05
CA SER A 251 22.97 -28.98 9.63
C SER A 251 23.09 -28.90 11.15
N TYR A 252 23.72 -27.85 11.67
CA TYR A 252 23.84 -27.63 13.11
C TYR A 252 22.49 -27.48 13.82
N VAL A 253 21.58 -26.69 13.26
CA VAL A 253 20.23 -26.51 13.84
C VAL A 253 19.45 -27.83 13.90
N LEU A 254 19.68 -28.74 12.94
CA LEU A 254 19.03 -30.05 12.89
C LEU A 254 19.59 -31.06 13.92
N GLU A 255 20.67 -30.75 14.63
CA GLU A 255 21.18 -31.57 15.75
C GLU A 255 20.35 -31.42 17.03
N PHE A 256 19.54 -30.36 17.12
CA PHE A 256 18.66 -30.09 18.26
C PHE A 256 17.28 -30.74 18.11
N ASN A 257 16.59 -30.97 19.24
CA ASN A 257 15.24 -31.56 19.25
C ASN A 257 14.13 -30.51 19.40
N SER A 258 14.42 -29.36 20.00
CA SER A 258 13.48 -28.25 20.19
C SER A 258 14.08 -26.91 19.81
N PHE A 259 13.23 -25.97 19.40
CA PHE A 259 13.64 -24.59 19.12
C PHE A 259 14.34 -23.94 20.32
N HIS A 260 13.97 -24.34 21.54
CA HIS A 260 14.51 -23.77 22.78
C HIS A 260 15.94 -24.24 23.07
N ASP A 261 16.35 -25.38 22.52
CA ASP A 261 17.66 -25.99 22.74
C ASP A 261 18.77 -25.26 21.96
N ILE A 262 18.40 -24.51 20.92
CA ILE A 262 19.33 -23.72 20.12
C ILE A 262 19.86 -22.57 20.98
N ASP A 263 21.14 -22.62 21.37
CA ASP A 263 21.71 -21.62 22.27
C ASP A 263 22.82 -20.79 21.61
N TYR A 264 22.43 -19.61 21.12
CA TYR A 264 23.33 -18.59 20.61
C TYR A 264 23.15 -17.29 21.39
N PRO A 265 24.24 -16.61 21.79
CA PRO A 265 24.16 -15.35 22.55
C PRO A 265 23.31 -14.27 21.87
N SER A 266 23.36 -14.19 20.53
CA SER A 266 22.62 -13.19 19.76
C SER A 266 21.15 -13.56 19.48
N LEU A 267 20.73 -14.79 19.78
CA LEU A 267 19.40 -15.31 19.51
C LEU A 267 18.49 -15.18 20.73
N SER A 268 17.63 -14.17 20.75
CA SER A 268 16.71 -13.96 21.87
C SER A 268 15.70 -15.10 22.02
N ILE A 269 15.20 -15.30 23.26
CA ILE A 269 14.19 -16.31 23.60
C ILE A 269 12.97 -16.21 22.66
N GLU A 270 12.46 -14.99 22.45
CA GLU A 270 11.32 -14.76 21.56
C GLU A 270 11.62 -15.16 20.10
N ARG A 271 12.88 -15.01 19.66
CA ARG A 271 13.28 -15.35 18.30
C ARG A 271 13.47 -16.84 18.12
N LYS A 272 13.88 -17.59 19.16
CA LYS A 272 13.97 -19.06 19.13
C LYS A 272 12.67 -19.69 18.60
N ASN A 273 11.51 -19.19 19.05
CA ASN A 273 10.17 -19.65 18.64
C ASN A 273 9.85 -19.58 17.14
N VAL A 274 10.62 -18.85 16.34
CA VAL A 274 10.37 -18.67 14.90
C VAL A 274 11.63 -18.80 14.05
N PHE A 275 12.78 -19.10 14.65
CA PHE A 275 14.06 -19.08 13.95
C PHE A 275 14.18 -20.24 12.94
N VAL A 276 13.86 -21.47 13.37
CA VAL A 276 14.01 -22.68 12.55
C VAL A 276 13.10 -22.64 11.32
N SER A 277 11.85 -22.22 11.48
CA SER A 277 10.92 -22.05 10.35
C SER A 277 11.37 -20.94 9.40
N GLY A 278 11.88 -19.83 9.92
CA GLY A 278 12.48 -18.77 9.11
C GLY A 278 13.71 -19.25 8.34
N LEU A 279 14.57 -20.05 8.99
CA LEU A 279 15.75 -20.65 8.36
C LEU A 279 15.34 -21.59 7.22
N ALA A 280 14.31 -22.43 7.41
CA ALA A 280 13.79 -23.30 6.35
C ALA A 280 13.28 -22.52 5.13
N ILE A 281 12.51 -21.43 5.35
CA ILE A 281 12.06 -20.54 4.28
C ILE A 281 13.26 -19.96 3.53
N PHE A 282 14.21 -19.38 4.28
CA PHE A 282 15.37 -18.73 3.68
C PHE A 282 16.23 -19.72 2.89
N SER A 283 16.49 -20.91 3.42
CA SER A 283 17.23 -21.97 2.74
C SER A 283 16.55 -22.42 1.45
N GLY A 284 15.21 -22.52 1.44
CA GLY A 284 14.47 -22.82 0.22
C GLY A 284 14.62 -21.72 -0.84
N VAL A 285 14.42 -20.45 -0.44
CA VAL A 285 14.50 -19.31 -1.37
C VAL A 285 15.92 -19.10 -1.91
N PHE A 286 16.92 -19.16 -1.03
CA PHE A 286 18.33 -18.96 -1.38
C PHE A 286 18.79 -20.00 -2.41
N ASN A 287 18.43 -21.26 -2.20
CA ASN A 287 18.77 -22.36 -3.11
C ASN A 287 17.97 -22.31 -4.42
N ALA A 288 16.65 -22.10 -4.35
CA ALA A 288 15.78 -22.06 -5.52
C ALA A 288 16.20 -20.96 -6.51
N PHE A 289 16.54 -19.76 -6.03
CA PHE A 289 17.01 -18.67 -6.88
C PHE A 289 18.49 -18.79 -7.28
N GLY A 290 19.25 -19.70 -6.68
CA GLY A 290 20.67 -19.89 -6.98
C GLY A 290 21.53 -18.71 -6.55
N LEU A 291 21.22 -18.13 -5.38
CA LEU A 291 22.03 -17.04 -4.82
C LEU A 291 23.38 -17.60 -4.36
N ASN A 292 24.46 -16.84 -4.62
CA ASN A 292 25.80 -17.22 -4.18
C ASN A 292 26.13 -16.63 -2.80
N THR A 293 25.79 -15.35 -2.64
CA THR A 293 26.03 -14.57 -1.42
C THR A 293 24.83 -13.67 -1.15
N LEU A 294 24.60 -13.33 0.12
CA LEU A 294 23.62 -12.35 0.55
C LEU A 294 24.15 -11.54 1.73
N GLN A 295 23.93 -10.24 1.69
CA GLN A 295 24.31 -9.30 2.75
C GLN A 295 23.08 -8.93 3.58
N PHE A 296 23.27 -8.78 4.89
CA PHE A 296 22.20 -8.30 5.77
C PHE A 296 22.09 -6.77 5.66
N SER A 297 20.89 -6.27 5.37
CA SER A 297 20.56 -4.85 5.43
C SER A 297 19.76 -4.54 6.71
N PRO A 298 20.14 -3.51 7.50
CA PRO A 298 19.38 -3.08 8.66
C PRO A 298 18.12 -2.26 8.29
N CYS A 299 18.00 -1.84 7.04
CA CYS A 299 16.89 -1.04 6.52
C CYS A 299 15.83 -1.94 5.90
N ALA A 300 14.56 -1.56 6.03
CA ALA A 300 13.44 -2.37 5.56
C ALA A 300 12.26 -1.47 5.15
N LEU A 301 11.04 -1.95 5.42
CA LEU A 301 9.78 -1.25 5.14
C LEU A 301 9.74 0.18 5.70
N ARG A 302 10.11 0.37 6.97
CA ARG A 302 9.96 1.66 7.66
C ARG A 302 10.82 2.75 7.05
N GLU A 303 12.06 2.43 6.71
CA GLU A 303 12.98 3.36 6.07
C GLU A 303 12.46 3.76 4.68
N GLY A 304 11.87 2.83 3.91
CA GLY A 304 11.22 3.14 2.64
C GLY A 304 9.98 4.02 2.78
N VAL A 305 9.12 3.72 3.76
CA VAL A 305 7.93 4.54 4.06
C VAL A 305 8.36 5.94 4.52
N LEU A 306 9.41 6.05 5.32
CA LEU A 306 9.94 7.32 5.80
C LEU A 306 10.51 8.16 4.65
N TYR A 307 11.28 7.54 3.76
CA TYR A 307 11.82 8.20 2.57
C TYR A 307 10.71 8.75 1.66
N GLU A 308 9.65 7.96 1.47
CA GLU A 308 8.48 8.36 0.70
C GLU A 308 7.67 9.48 1.38
N LEU A 309 7.48 9.39 2.70
CA LEU A 309 6.77 10.40 3.49
C LEU A 309 7.48 11.77 3.49
N ILE A 310 8.80 11.76 3.58
CA ILE A 310 9.63 12.97 3.54
C ILE A 310 9.62 13.60 2.13
N GLY A 311 9.33 12.80 1.09
CA GLY A 311 9.37 13.25 -0.29
C GLY A 311 10.80 13.61 -0.71
N GLY A 312 11.74 12.67 -0.56
CA GLY A 312 13.16 12.85 -0.90
C GLY A 312 13.40 13.53 -2.27
N PRO A 313 14.59 14.09 -2.55
CA PRO A 313 14.83 15.07 -3.63
C PRO A 313 14.38 14.69 -5.06
N ASN A 314 14.08 13.41 -5.32
CA ASN A 314 13.58 12.89 -6.60
C ASN A 314 12.15 12.30 -6.52
N PHE A 315 11.39 12.55 -5.44
CA PHE A 315 10.08 11.96 -5.24
C PHE A 315 9.00 12.73 -6.04
N GLN A 316 8.74 12.26 -7.25
CA GLN A 316 7.47 12.53 -7.94
C GLN A 316 6.37 11.65 -7.34
N ASP A 317 5.13 12.15 -7.23
CA ASP A 317 4.00 11.36 -6.74
C ASP A 317 3.92 10.03 -7.52
N ILE A 318 4.29 8.93 -6.85
CA ILE A 318 4.38 7.60 -7.48
C ILE A 318 3.02 7.21 -8.06
N ARG A 319 1.92 7.65 -7.44
CA ARG A 319 0.57 7.36 -7.90
C ARG A 319 0.26 8.05 -9.23
N GLN A 320 0.74 9.28 -9.42
CA GLN A 320 0.63 9.98 -10.70
C GLN A 320 1.37 9.22 -11.80
N ASN A 321 2.60 8.76 -11.52
CA ASN A 321 3.36 7.93 -12.45
C ASN A 321 2.66 6.60 -12.75
N THR A 322 2.15 5.92 -11.72
CA THR A 322 1.37 4.67 -11.86
C THR A 322 0.16 4.87 -12.76
N ALA A 323 -0.60 5.95 -12.56
CA ALA A 323 -1.78 6.26 -13.37
C ALA A 323 -1.38 6.54 -14.83
N GLN A 324 -0.31 7.30 -15.05
CA GLN A 324 0.20 7.58 -16.39
C GLN A 324 0.65 6.30 -17.12
N THR A 325 1.45 5.46 -16.45
CA THR A 325 1.92 4.18 -17.01
C THR A 325 0.77 3.24 -17.35
N LEU A 326 -0.27 3.16 -16.52
CA LEU A 326 -1.46 2.37 -16.84
C LEU A 326 -2.21 2.92 -18.04
N SER A 327 -2.35 4.24 -18.11
CA SER A 327 -2.99 4.93 -19.22
C SER A 327 -2.30 4.61 -20.55
N GLU A 328 -0.97 4.60 -20.56
CA GLU A 328 -0.15 4.21 -21.71
C GLU A 328 -0.26 2.70 -22.02
N HIS A 329 -0.12 1.84 -21.01
CA HIS A 329 -0.17 0.38 -21.17
C HIS A 329 -1.48 -0.10 -21.82
N TYR A 330 -2.62 0.46 -21.39
CA TYR A 330 -3.93 0.11 -21.93
C TYR A 330 -4.30 0.92 -23.18
N ASN A 331 -3.41 1.79 -23.67
CA ASN A 331 -3.65 2.71 -24.79
C ASN A 331 -4.95 3.51 -24.63
N ILE A 332 -5.14 4.09 -23.45
CA ILE A 332 -6.24 5.02 -23.22
C ILE A 332 -6.04 6.25 -24.13
N ASP A 333 -7.13 6.77 -24.68
CA ASP A 333 -7.12 8.02 -25.44
C ASP A 333 -6.77 9.18 -24.49
N GLN A 334 -5.49 9.57 -24.51
CA GLN A 334 -4.95 10.61 -23.64
C GLN A 334 -5.65 11.96 -23.84
N ARG A 335 -6.08 12.26 -25.07
CA ARG A 335 -6.77 13.52 -25.37
C ARG A 335 -8.11 13.54 -24.65
N HIS A 336 -8.90 12.47 -24.80
CA HIS A 336 -10.20 12.38 -24.14
C HIS A 336 -10.06 12.34 -22.61
N ALA A 337 -9.17 11.51 -22.08
CA ALA A 337 -8.94 11.39 -20.65
C ALA A 337 -8.50 12.73 -20.02
N THR A 338 -7.63 13.48 -20.69
CA THR A 338 -7.21 14.82 -20.25
C THR A 338 -8.38 15.81 -20.20
N GLN A 339 -9.31 15.77 -21.17
CA GLN A 339 -10.50 16.63 -21.15
C GLN A 339 -11.47 16.28 -20.02
N VAL A 340 -11.65 14.98 -19.73
CA VAL A 340 -12.44 14.55 -18.56
C VAL A 340 -11.79 15.01 -17.26
N VAL A 341 -10.46 14.91 -17.13
CA VAL A 341 -9.72 15.43 -15.95
C VAL A 341 -9.88 16.94 -15.81
N LYS A 342 -9.80 17.72 -16.90
CA LYS A 342 -10.02 19.17 -16.88
C LYS A 342 -11.44 19.51 -16.42
N THR A 343 -12.43 18.80 -16.94
CA THR A 343 -13.84 18.98 -16.55
C THR A 343 -14.06 18.65 -15.08
N ALA A 344 -13.47 17.54 -14.60
CA ALA A 344 -13.54 17.13 -13.19
C ALA A 344 -12.92 18.16 -12.25
N LYS A 345 -11.73 18.70 -12.60
CA LYS A 345 -11.09 19.80 -11.86
C LYS A 345 -11.98 21.04 -11.78
N TYR A 346 -12.56 21.42 -12.91
CA TYR A 346 -13.42 22.60 -13.00
C TYR A 346 -14.70 22.45 -12.16
N LEU A 347 -15.43 21.35 -12.30
CA LEU A 347 -16.64 21.10 -11.51
C LEU A 347 -16.34 20.91 -10.02
N PHE A 348 -15.23 20.24 -9.68
CA PHE A 348 -14.78 20.10 -8.29
C PHE A 348 -14.47 21.45 -7.64
N SER A 349 -13.80 22.35 -8.36
CA SER A 349 -13.50 23.70 -7.82
C SER A 349 -14.77 24.49 -7.49
N GLN A 350 -15.81 24.40 -8.33
CA GLN A 350 -17.11 25.03 -8.07
C GLN A 350 -17.85 24.39 -6.90
N TRP A 351 -17.79 23.06 -6.79
CA TRP A 351 -18.34 22.33 -5.66
C TRP A 351 -17.66 22.73 -4.34
N GLN A 352 -16.33 22.79 -4.33
CA GLN A 352 -15.52 23.11 -3.14
C GLN A 352 -15.78 24.52 -2.61
N GLN A 353 -16.08 25.49 -3.48
CA GLN A 353 -16.43 26.86 -3.09
C GLN A 353 -17.78 26.96 -2.35
N GLN A 354 -18.67 25.97 -2.53
CA GLN A 354 -20.04 25.98 -2.00
C GLN A 354 -20.25 24.96 -0.88
N ALA A 355 -19.44 23.90 -0.83
CA ALA A 355 -19.62 22.82 0.11
C ALA A 355 -19.30 23.27 1.55
N PRO A 356 -20.11 22.88 2.55
CA PRO A 356 -19.82 23.14 3.97
C PRO A 356 -18.62 22.35 4.51
N THR A 357 -18.08 21.41 3.73
CA THR A 357 -16.99 20.51 4.12
C THR A 357 -15.89 20.52 3.07
N SER A 358 -14.63 20.53 3.50
CA SER A 358 -13.50 20.36 2.59
C SER A 358 -13.20 18.88 2.36
N ILE A 359 -12.95 18.52 1.10
CA ILE A 359 -12.38 17.21 0.75
C ILE A 359 -10.86 17.30 0.85
N PRO A 360 -10.16 16.34 1.49
CA PRO A 360 -8.70 16.34 1.53
C PRO A 360 -8.07 16.21 0.14
N ALA A 361 -6.93 16.85 -0.10
CA ALA A 361 -6.22 16.84 -1.39
C ALA A 361 -5.87 15.41 -1.88
N SER A 362 -5.70 14.45 -0.95
CA SER A 362 -5.47 13.05 -1.28
C SER A 362 -6.67 12.38 -1.96
N LEU A 363 -7.91 12.71 -1.56
CA LEU A 363 -9.13 12.22 -2.20
C LEU A 363 -9.41 12.94 -3.52
N GLU A 364 -9.15 14.25 -3.56
CA GLU A 364 -9.22 15.06 -4.79
C GLU A 364 -8.34 14.44 -5.90
N SER A 365 -7.11 14.06 -5.57
CA SER A 365 -6.20 13.41 -6.52
C SER A 365 -6.76 12.08 -7.06
N ILE A 366 -7.47 11.31 -6.22
CA ILE A 366 -8.11 10.04 -6.64
C ILE A 366 -9.24 10.29 -7.66
N LEU A 367 -10.02 11.36 -7.53
CA LEU A 367 -11.00 11.75 -8.54
C LEU A 367 -10.33 11.98 -9.90
N TYR A 368 -9.17 12.65 -9.91
CA TYR A 368 -8.46 12.94 -11.15
C TYR A 368 -7.85 11.70 -11.79
N TRP A 369 -7.30 10.77 -10.99
CA TRP A 369 -6.88 9.48 -11.51
C TRP A 369 -8.06 8.62 -12.00
N ALA A 370 -9.22 8.69 -11.32
CA ALA A 370 -10.43 8.02 -11.79
C ALA A 370 -10.88 8.57 -13.15
N ALA A 371 -10.86 9.90 -13.33
CA ALA A 371 -11.11 10.54 -14.61
C ALA A 371 -10.10 10.14 -15.70
N LEU A 372 -8.80 10.07 -15.37
CA LEU A 372 -7.76 9.65 -16.30
C LEU A 372 -7.94 8.18 -16.74
N LEU A 373 -8.33 7.30 -15.82
CA LEU A 373 -8.33 5.84 -15.99
C LEU A 373 -9.71 5.22 -16.26
N HIS A 374 -10.78 6.02 -16.37
CA HIS A 374 -12.14 5.49 -16.49
C HIS A 374 -12.35 4.57 -17.71
N GLU A 375 -11.55 4.75 -18.78
CA GLU A 375 -11.57 3.96 -20.01
C GLU A 375 -10.56 2.80 -20.06
N VAL A 376 -9.84 2.50 -18.98
CA VAL A 376 -8.83 1.41 -18.97
C VAL A 376 -9.42 0.04 -19.40
N GLY A 377 -10.71 -0.19 -19.15
CA GLY A 377 -11.46 -1.38 -19.54
C GLY A 377 -11.96 -1.41 -21.00
N LEU A 378 -11.76 -0.36 -21.80
CA LEU A 378 -12.23 -0.34 -23.20
C LEU A 378 -11.57 -1.41 -24.06
N LYS A 379 -10.34 -1.80 -23.75
CA LYS A 379 -9.65 -2.91 -24.42
C LYS A 379 -10.32 -4.26 -24.21
N ILE A 380 -11.13 -4.41 -23.15
CA ILE A 380 -11.95 -5.60 -22.92
C ILE A 380 -13.26 -5.49 -23.70
N ASN A 381 -14.08 -4.49 -23.38
CA ASN A 381 -15.34 -4.24 -24.07
C ASN A 381 -15.94 -2.86 -23.74
N PHE A 382 -16.66 -2.27 -24.69
CA PHE A 382 -17.42 -1.04 -24.46
C PHE A 382 -18.68 -1.24 -23.60
N SER A 383 -19.45 -2.30 -23.83
CA SER A 383 -20.81 -2.49 -23.28
C SER A 383 -20.86 -2.52 -21.75
N SER A 384 -19.75 -2.85 -21.08
CA SER A 384 -19.62 -2.83 -19.62
C SER A 384 -18.31 -2.20 -19.17
N VAL A 385 -17.85 -1.17 -19.88
CA VAL A 385 -16.55 -0.51 -19.61
C VAL A 385 -16.34 -0.13 -18.14
N HIS A 386 -17.34 0.43 -17.46
CA HIS A 386 -17.27 0.74 -16.02
C HIS A 386 -16.97 -0.47 -15.14
N LYS A 387 -17.48 -1.66 -15.51
CA LYS A 387 -17.19 -2.92 -14.80
C LYS A 387 -15.78 -3.42 -15.11
N HIS A 388 -15.37 -3.38 -16.38
CA HIS A 388 -14.06 -3.81 -16.84
C HIS A 388 -12.94 -2.91 -16.30
N SER A 389 -13.13 -1.60 -16.35
CA SER A 389 -12.20 -0.61 -15.81
C SER A 389 -12.06 -0.77 -14.30
N SER A 390 -13.17 -0.90 -13.58
CA SER A 390 -13.15 -1.18 -12.14
C SER A 390 -12.41 -2.48 -11.83
N TYR A 391 -12.67 -3.56 -12.59
CA TYR A 391 -11.99 -4.84 -12.42
C TYR A 391 -10.47 -4.72 -12.62
N ILE A 392 -10.01 -4.05 -13.69
CA ILE A 392 -8.59 -3.84 -13.94
C ILE A 392 -7.98 -3.06 -12.77
N LEU A 393 -8.57 -1.93 -12.39
CA LEU A 393 -8.02 -1.07 -11.33
C LEU A 393 -8.00 -1.76 -9.97
N GLN A 394 -9.01 -2.57 -9.65
CA GLN A 394 -9.09 -3.28 -8.38
C GLN A 394 -8.10 -4.45 -8.28
N ASN A 395 -7.75 -5.08 -9.41
CA ASN A 395 -6.92 -6.30 -9.42
C ASN A 395 -5.50 -6.08 -9.98
N SER A 396 -5.17 -4.87 -10.40
CA SER A 396 -3.82 -4.50 -10.83
C SER A 396 -2.91 -4.19 -9.64
N ASN A 397 -1.59 -4.29 -9.85
CA ASN A 397 -0.64 -3.72 -8.91
C ASN A 397 -0.54 -2.21 -9.17
N LEU A 398 -0.88 -1.39 -8.16
CA LEU A 398 -0.84 0.07 -8.24
C LEU A 398 0.22 0.65 -7.28
N PRO A 399 1.51 0.73 -7.68
CA PRO A 399 2.55 1.31 -6.83
C PRO A 399 2.17 2.67 -6.25
N GLY A 400 2.40 2.83 -4.94
CA GLY A 400 2.07 4.05 -4.19
C GLY A 400 0.63 4.15 -3.69
N PHE A 401 -0.26 3.24 -4.08
CA PHE A 401 -1.63 3.17 -3.54
C PHE A 401 -1.70 2.17 -2.39
N ASN A 402 -2.39 2.54 -1.31
CA ASN A 402 -2.85 1.56 -0.30
C ASN A 402 -4.15 0.86 -0.76
N GLU A 403 -4.57 -0.19 -0.02
CA GLU A 403 -5.74 -1.00 -0.42
C GLU A 403 -7.03 -0.19 -0.54
N GLU A 404 -7.30 0.71 0.41
CA GLU A 404 -8.52 1.51 0.37
C GLU A 404 -8.48 2.61 -0.70
N GLN A 405 -7.32 3.21 -0.97
CA GLN A 405 -7.16 4.18 -2.06
C GLN A 405 -7.40 3.52 -3.43
N GLN A 406 -6.84 2.32 -3.65
CA GLN A 406 -7.08 1.54 -4.86
C GLN A 406 -8.56 1.11 -4.97
N LEU A 407 -9.17 0.69 -3.85
CA LEU A 407 -10.58 0.36 -3.80
C LEU A 407 -11.47 1.58 -4.10
N LEU A 408 -11.12 2.76 -3.58
CA LEU A 408 -11.85 4.00 -3.85
C LEU A 408 -11.74 4.37 -5.33
N LEU A 409 -10.52 4.34 -5.89
CA LEU A 409 -10.29 4.57 -7.33
C LEU A 409 -11.15 3.64 -8.20
N SER A 410 -11.12 2.33 -7.92
CA SER A 410 -11.91 1.35 -8.68
C SER A 410 -13.42 1.48 -8.44
N THR A 411 -13.85 1.97 -7.28
CA THR A 411 -15.26 2.25 -6.93
C THR A 411 -15.78 3.47 -7.67
N LEU A 412 -15.02 4.58 -7.71
CA LEU A 412 -15.40 5.76 -8.49
C LEU A 412 -15.57 5.39 -9.96
N VAL A 413 -14.63 4.63 -10.52
CA VAL A 413 -14.71 4.14 -11.90
C VAL A 413 -15.82 3.09 -12.08
N ARG A 414 -16.16 2.29 -11.06
CA ARG A 414 -17.28 1.34 -11.15
C ARG A 414 -18.61 2.03 -11.41
N TYR A 415 -18.83 3.18 -10.78
CA TYR A 415 -20.09 3.90 -10.79
C TYR A 415 -20.09 5.13 -11.69
N HIS A 416 -19.13 5.23 -12.63
CA HIS A 416 -18.98 6.42 -13.47
C HIS A 416 -20.06 6.58 -14.56
N ARG A 417 -20.89 5.57 -14.82
CA ARG A 417 -22.03 5.61 -15.75
C ARG A 417 -23.07 4.54 -15.40
N LYS A 418 -24.25 4.60 -16.03
CA LYS A 418 -25.39 3.67 -15.83
C LYS A 418 -25.96 3.75 -14.40
N THR A 419 -26.86 2.84 -14.06
CA THR A 419 -27.53 2.76 -12.75
C THR A 419 -26.53 2.63 -11.61
N ILE A 420 -26.87 3.22 -10.46
CA ILE A 420 -26.04 3.25 -9.26
C ILE A 420 -26.75 2.46 -8.17
N ASN A 421 -26.01 1.63 -7.45
CA ASN A 421 -26.52 0.94 -6.27
C ASN A 421 -25.62 1.29 -5.07
N ILE A 422 -26.10 2.23 -4.25
CA ILE A 422 -25.36 2.73 -3.09
C ILE A 422 -25.21 1.67 -1.99
N ASP A 423 -26.18 0.75 -1.86
CA ASP A 423 -26.15 -0.31 -0.84
C ASP A 423 -25.00 -1.31 -1.07
N THR A 424 -24.50 -1.36 -2.31
CA THR A 424 -23.36 -2.20 -2.69
C THR A 424 -22.01 -1.48 -2.63
N LEU A 425 -21.94 -0.26 -2.10
CA LEU A 425 -20.66 0.41 -1.89
C LEU A 425 -19.84 -0.33 -0.82
N PRO A 426 -18.52 -0.49 -1.05
CA PRO A 426 -17.66 -1.14 -0.09
C PRO A 426 -17.45 -0.24 1.14
N TYR A 427 -17.23 -0.87 2.29
CA TYR A 427 -16.84 -0.17 3.51
C TYR A 427 -15.43 0.44 3.35
N PHE A 428 -15.28 1.69 3.79
CA PHE A 428 -14.01 2.41 3.88
C PHE A 428 -13.77 2.83 5.33
N SER A 429 -12.58 2.56 5.86
CA SER A 429 -12.12 3.05 7.17
C SER A 429 -11.38 4.38 7.06
N LEU A 430 -10.78 4.69 5.91
CA LEU A 430 -10.01 5.91 5.66
C LEU A 430 -10.86 7.05 5.08
N PHE A 431 -11.99 6.71 4.48
CA PHE A 431 -12.80 7.65 3.70
C PHE A 431 -14.24 7.67 4.15
N GLU A 432 -14.81 8.86 4.28
CA GLU A 432 -16.20 9.04 4.62
C GLU A 432 -17.08 9.12 3.36
N TYR A 433 -18.25 8.47 3.39
CA TYR A 433 -19.21 8.51 2.28
C TYR A 433 -19.64 9.93 1.91
N LYS A 434 -19.71 10.86 2.87
CA LYS A 434 -20.02 12.28 2.60
C LYS A 434 -19.03 12.95 1.64
N HIS A 435 -17.79 12.44 1.55
CA HIS A 435 -16.77 12.89 0.60
C HIS A 435 -16.82 12.07 -0.71
N ILE A 436 -17.01 10.76 -0.62
CA ILE A 436 -17.02 9.86 -1.81
C ILE A 436 -18.16 10.19 -2.76
N ILE A 437 -19.35 10.46 -2.22
CA ILE A 437 -20.57 10.67 -2.99
C ILE A 437 -20.46 11.87 -3.94
N PRO A 438 -20.03 13.08 -3.49
CA PRO A 438 -19.74 14.19 -4.40
C PRO A 438 -18.72 13.87 -5.49
N LEU A 439 -17.65 13.13 -5.18
CA LEU A 439 -16.65 12.75 -6.18
C LEU A 439 -17.25 11.84 -7.27
N MET A 440 -18.13 10.90 -6.88
CA MET A 440 -18.89 10.08 -7.83
C MET A 440 -19.75 10.96 -8.74
N GLN A 441 -20.53 11.88 -8.17
CA GLN A 441 -21.40 12.79 -8.93
C GLN A 441 -20.60 13.66 -9.92
N ILE A 442 -19.49 14.26 -9.46
CA ILE A 442 -18.61 15.07 -10.29
C ILE A 442 -17.99 14.24 -11.42
N LEU A 443 -17.50 13.03 -11.13
CA LEU A 443 -16.91 12.15 -12.14
C LEU A 443 -17.91 11.80 -13.24
N ARG A 444 -19.15 11.44 -12.86
CA ARG A 444 -20.22 11.08 -13.79
C ARG A 444 -20.57 12.24 -14.72
N LEU A 445 -20.77 13.44 -14.16
CA LEU A 445 -21.03 14.64 -14.95
C LEU A 445 -19.85 14.97 -15.88
N SER A 446 -18.62 14.84 -15.38
CA SER A 446 -17.41 15.13 -16.16
C SER A 446 -17.26 14.22 -17.37
N ILE A 447 -17.55 12.92 -17.22
CA ILE A 447 -17.51 11.97 -18.32
C ILE A 447 -18.64 12.24 -19.30
N LEU A 448 -19.86 12.44 -18.80
CA LEU A 448 -21.06 12.70 -19.61
C LEU A 448 -20.87 13.92 -20.52
N ILE A 449 -20.38 15.04 -19.97
CA ILE A 449 -20.11 16.27 -20.73
C ILE A 449 -19.14 16.01 -21.90
N ASN A 450 -18.24 15.04 -21.75
CA ASN A 450 -17.22 14.71 -22.74
C ASN A 450 -17.59 13.52 -23.65
N ASN A 451 -18.80 12.95 -23.55
CA ASN A 451 -19.21 11.76 -24.30
C ASN A 451 -18.96 11.85 -25.82
N GLN A 452 -19.13 13.03 -26.40
CA GLN A 452 -18.95 13.26 -27.84
C GLN A 452 -17.48 13.30 -28.29
N ARG A 453 -16.53 13.34 -27.33
CA ARG A 453 -15.08 13.43 -27.59
C ARG A 453 -14.68 14.62 -28.48
N ASN A 454 -15.42 15.73 -28.37
CA ASN A 454 -15.12 16.96 -29.11
C ASN A 454 -13.77 17.56 -28.67
N SER A 455 -13.10 18.25 -29.58
CA SER A 455 -11.69 18.64 -29.39
C SER A 455 -11.44 19.62 -28.26
N GLU A 456 -12.40 20.49 -27.95
CA GLU A 456 -12.33 21.45 -26.87
C GLU A 456 -13.74 21.93 -26.55
N ILE A 457 -14.19 21.70 -25.32
CA ILE A 457 -15.45 22.22 -24.79
C ILE A 457 -15.08 23.41 -23.91
N ASP A 458 -15.65 24.59 -24.17
CA ASP A 458 -15.53 25.71 -23.25
C ASP A 458 -16.27 25.37 -21.95
N LEU A 459 -15.53 25.19 -20.86
CA LEU A 459 -16.11 24.81 -19.58
C LEU A 459 -16.89 25.94 -18.92
N HIS A 460 -16.68 27.20 -19.31
CA HIS A 460 -17.39 28.35 -18.76
C HIS A 460 -18.89 28.36 -19.07
N VAL A 461 -19.32 27.55 -20.04
CA VAL A 461 -20.73 27.33 -20.35
C VAL A 461 -21.46 26.50 -19.28
N PHE A 462 -20.73 25.83 -18.37
CA PHE A 462 -21.29 25.04 -17.28
C PHE A 462 -21.06 25.72 -15.92
N ARG A 463 -22.13 25.84 -15.13
CA ARG A 463 -22.05 26.27 -13.73
C ARG A 463 -22.72 25.26 -12.82
N LEU A 464 -21.98 24.75 -11.85
CA LEU A 464 -22.46 23.79 -10.87
C LEU A 464 -22.87 24.53 -9.60
N LYS A 465 -24.13 24.37 -9.17
CA LYS A 465 -24.67 24.94 -7.94
C LYS A 465 -25.15 23.85 -7.00
N LEU A 466 -24.88 24.01 -5.71
CA LEU A 466 -25.41 23.13 -4.67
C LEU A 466 -26.68 23.74 -4.06
N LEU A 467 -27.69 22.91 -3.78
CA LEU A 467 -28.76 23.36 -2.90
C LEU A 467 -28.19 23.55 -1.49
N LYS A 468 -28.49 24.68 -0.85
CA LYS A 468 -27.94 25.07 0.47
C LYS A 468 -27.82 23.87 1.42
N ASN A 469 -26.59 23.59 1.84
CA ASN A 469 -26.22 22.54 2.80
C ASN A 469 -26.56 21.09 2.40
N LYS A 470 -26.89 20.81 1.13
CA LYS A 470 -27.13 19.46 0.63
C LYS A 470 -26.10 19.08 -0.44
N LEU A 471 -25.11 18.28 -0.05
CA LEU A 471 -23.98 17.86 -0.90
C LEU A 471 -24.38 17.05 -2.14
N THR A 472 -25.56 16.44 -2.11
CA THR A 472 -26.06 15.47 -3.09
C THR A 472 -27.13 16.04 -4.04
N ILE A 473 -27.56 17.29 -3.82
CA ILE A 473 -28.56 17.97 -4.63
C ILE A 473 -27.85 19.05 -5.45
N VAL A 474 -27.67 18.76 -6.74
CA VAL A 474 -26.86 19.54 -7.67
C VAL A 474 -27.76 20.16 -8.74
N THR A 475 -27.51 21.42 -9.05
CA THR A 475 -28.06 22.10 -10.23
C THR A 475 -26.93 22.39 -11.20
N LEU A 476 -27.05 21.93 -12.44
CA LEU A 476 -26.12 22.23 -13.52
C LEU A 476 -26.78 23.25 -14.45
N GLU A 477 -26.30 24.48 -14.41
CA GLU A 477 -26.68 25.54 -15.35
C GLU A 477 -25.82 25.45 -16.60
N ILE A 478 -26.45 25.53 -17.77
CA ILE A 478 -25.80 25.40 -19.08
C ILE A 478 -26.19 26.57 -19.95
N ASN A 479 -25.23 27.20 -20.61
CA ASN A 479 -25.49 28.28 -21.55
C ASN A 479 -26.39 27.82 -22.73
N LYS A 480 -27.39 28.63 -23.07
CA LYS A 480 -28.35 28.36 -24.14
C LYS A 480 -27.73 28.17 -25.52
N GLU A 481 -26.80 29.03 -25.92
CA GLU A 481 -26.13 28.96 -27.24
C GLU A 481 -25.33 27.65 -27.38
N PHE A 482 -24.68 27.20 -26.29
CA PHE A 482 -24.00 25.91 -26.28
C PHE A 482 -24.98 24.75 -26.50
N VAL A 483 -26.13 24.76 -25.82
CA VAL A 483 -27.16 23.72 -25.92
C VAL A 483 -27.78 23.65 -27.31
N GLU A 484 -28.03 24.80 -27.95
CA GLU A 484 -28.58 24.86 -29.31
C GLU A 484 -27.72 24.08 -30.31
N ASN A 485 -26.40 24.12 -30.13
CA ASN A 485 -25.41 23.42 -30.94
C ASN A 485 -25.11 21.98 -30.46
N ASN A 486 -25.49 21.62 -29.23
CA ASN A 486 -25.11 20.35 -28.57
C ASN A 486 -26.31 19.59 -27.97
N LYS A 487 -27.46 19.55 -28.66
CA LYS A 487 -28.73 18.99 -28.15
C LYS A 487 -28.64 17.60 -27.52
N LEU A 488 -27.74 16.73 -28.00
CA LEU A 488 -27.54 15.39 -27.44
C LEU A 488 -27.11 15.41 -25.97
N ILE A 489 -26.41 16.46 -25.51
CA ILE A 489 -25.98 16.57 -24.12
C ILE A 489 -27.17 16.66 -23.16
N LEU A 490 -28.27 17.30 -23.59
CA LEU A 490 -29.48 17.39 -22.78
C LEU A 490 -30.14 16.02 -22.61
N LEU A 491 -30.20 15.20 -23.67
CA LEU A 491 -30.75 13.86 -23.59
C LEU A 491 -29.92 12.96 -22.66
N ASP A 492 -28.59 13.07 -22.74
CA ASP A 492 -27.69 12.35 -21.83
C ASP A 492 -27.91 12.81 -20.38
N LEU A 493 -28.04 14.11 -20.14
CA LEU A 493 -28.29 14.67 -18.81
C LEU A 493 -29.67 14.30 -18.27
N GLU A 494 -30.73 14.29 -19.09
CA GLU A 494 -32.06 13.81 -18.70
C GLU A 494 -32.02 12.35 -18.25
N GLN A 495 -31.24 11.51 -18.94
CA GLN A 495 -31.03 10.13 -18.53
C GLN A 495 -30.25 10.03 -17.21
N GLU A 496 -29.29 10.93 -16.99
CA GLU A 496 -28.53 11.02 -15.73
C GLU A 496 -29.41 11.49 -14.56
N GLN A 497 -30.34 12.43 -14.80
CA GLN A 497 -31.35 12.84 -13.80
C GLN A 497 -32.18 11.64 -13.33
N LYS A 498 -32.65 10.79 -14.27
CA LYS A 498 -33.38 9.56 -13.93
C LYS A 498 -32.55 8.61 -13.06
N TYR A 499 -31.25 8.45 -13.36
CA TYR A 499 -30.38 7.62 -12.52
C TYR A 499 -30.19 8.18 -11.10
N TRP A 500 -30.21 9.49 -10.92
CA TRP A 500 -30.09 10.10 -9.59
C TRP A 500 -31.40 10.03 -8.81
N GLU A 501 -32.55 10.10 -9.47
CA GLU A 501 -33.88 9.97 -8.85
C GLU A 501 -34.12 8.59 -8.24
N GLU A 502 -33.46 7.54 -8.75
CA GLU A 502 -33.49 6.18 -8.17
C GLU A 502 -32.78 6.09 -6.80
N ILE A 503 -32.00 7.10 -6.43
CA ILE A 503 -31.19 7.11 -5.21
C ILE A 503 -31.79 8.09 -4.21
N GLU A 504 -32.02 7.60 -2.98
CA GLU A 504 -32.50 8.46 -1.91
C GLU A 504 -31.56 9.65 -1.67
N ASN A 505 -32.14 10.84 -1.59
CA ASN A 505 -31.45 12.11 -1.33
C ASN A 505 -30.50 12.60 -2.44
N TRP A 506 -30.47 11.98 -3.63
CA TRP A 506 -29.80 12.54 -4.80
C TRP A 506 -30.79 13.30 -5.69
N LYS A 507 -30.34 14.40 -6.29
CA LYS A 507 -31.13 15.11 -7.30
C LYS A 507 -30.22 15.94 -8.22
N LEU A 508 -30.38 15.75 -9.52
CA LEU A 508 -29.76 16.59 -10.54
C LEU A 508 -30.85 17.47 -11.18
N SER A 509 -30.66 18.78 -11.20
CA SER A 509 -31.51 19.71 -11.93
C SER A 509 -30.70 20.38 -13.03
N VAL A 510 -31.21 20.38 -14.26
CA VAL A 510 -30.54 21.00 -15.41
C VAL A 510 -31.31 22.26 -15.78
N ILE A 511 -30.62 23.40 -15.86
CA ILE A 511 -31.22 24.69 -16.22
C ILE A 511 -30.47 25.22 -17.43
N VAL A 512 -31.20 25.58 -18.49
CA VAL A 512 -30.64 26.26 -19.66
C VAL A 512 -30.81 27.76 -19.45
N CYS A 513 -29.68 28.47 -19.37
CA CYS A 513 -29.61 29.90 -19.06
C CYS A 513 -29.20 30.74 -20.27
#